data_AF-A0A7H1B065-F1
#
_entry.id   AF-A0A7H1B065-F1
#
_cell.length_a   1.000
_cell.length_b   1.000
_cell.length_c   1.000
_cell.angle_alpha   90.00
_cell.angle_beta   90.00
_cell.angle_gamma   90.00
#
_symmetry.space_group_name_H-M   'P 1'
#
loop_
_entity.id
_entity.type
_entity.pdbx_description
1 polymer ?
#
loop_
_entity_poly.entity_id
_entity_poly.type
_entity_poly.pdbx_seq_one_letter_code
_entity_poly.pdbx_strand_id
1 'polypeptide(L)'
;MANILLLDNIDSFSYNLVEHLRQHHHHTIVYRNTVNLDIIIHALKRLKKPILILLCDQASQLHTVCTTVHVVILYADIHCLNMSQHAFKNGIYKHVIHKLSTGSATSLLEI
;
A
#
# COMPACT_ATOMS: atom_id res chain seq x y z
N MET A 1 9.99 -12.15 0.43
CA MET A 1 8.81 -12.17 1.32
C MET A 1 8.74 -10.84 2.06
N ALA A 2 7.72 -10.03 1.80
CA ALA A 2 7.57 -8.67 2.35
C ALA A 2 6.27 -8.57 3.16
N ASN A 3 6.25 -7.72 4.20
CA ASN A 3 5.05 -7.41 4.96
C ASN A 3 4.37 -6.20 4.32
N ILE A 4 3.17 -6.40 3.79
CA ILE A 4 2.45 -5.37 3.04
C ILE A 4 1.14 -5.09 3.76
N LEU A 5 0.90 -3.82 4.07
CA LEU A 5 -0.38 -3.33 4.53
C LEU A 5 -1.03 -2.55 3.39
N LEU A 6 -2.23 -2.96 3.00
CA LEU A 6 -2.98 -2.35 1.92
C LEU A 6 -4.18 -1.62 2.50
N LEU A 7 -4.29 -0.32 2.21
CA LEU A 7 -5.44 0.49 2.56
C LEU A 7 -6.41 0.54 1.37
N ASP A 8 -7.58 -0.03 1.57
CA ASP A 8 -8.61 -0.23 0.56
C ASP A 8 -9.77 0.78 0.72
N ASN A 9 -10.23 1.35 -0.38
CA ASN A 9 -11.36 2.30 -0.45
C ASN A 9 -12.69 1.65 -0.89
N ILE A 10 -12.90 0.36 -0.63
CA ILE A 10 -14.17 -0.32 -1.03
C ILE A 10 -14.28 -0.41 -2.54
N ASP A 11 -13.18 -0.85 -3.15
CA ASP A 11 -13.16 -1.12 -4.57
C ASP A 11 -12.91 -2.61 -4.87
N SER A 12 -13.55 -3.10 -5.92
CA SER A 12 -13.34 -4.42 -6.51
C SER A 12 -11.89 -4.65 -6.98
N PHE A 13 -11.14 -3.59 -7.32
CA PHE A 13 -9.76 -3.73 -7.77
C PHE A 13 -8.79 -4.19 -6.68
N SER A 14 -9.06 -3.83 -5.43
CA SER A 14 -8.17 -4.10 -4.29
C SER A 14 -7.94 -5.58 -4.07
N TYR A 15 -8.96 -6.41 -4.32
CA TYR A 15 -8.86 -7.87 -4.17
C TYR A 15 -7.95 -8.49 -5.23
N ASN A 16 -8.00 -8.02 -6.48
CA ASN A 16 -7.11 -8.53 -7.53
C ASN A 16 -5.65 -8.30 -7.17
N LEU A 17 -5.31 -7.12 -6.66
CA LEU A 17 -3.94 -6.83 -6.24
C LEU A 17 -3.50 -7.73 -5.07
N VAL A 18 -4.36 -7.90 -4.07
CA VAL A 18 -4.08 -8.73 -2.90
C VAL A 18 -3.81 -10.19 -3.30
N GLU A 19 -4.59 -10.73 -4.23
CA GLU A 19 -4.39 -12.08 -4.75
C GLU A 19 -3.04 -12.23 -5.45
N HIS A 20 -2.63 -11.26 -6.29
CA HIS A 20 -1.30 -11.30 -6.91
C HIS A 20 -0.19 -11.21 -5.85
N LEU A 21 -0.32 -10.36 -4.84
CA LEU A 21 0.67 -10.25 -3.76
C LEU A 21 0.81 -11.56 -2.98
N ARG A 22 -0.30 -12.26 -2.72
CA ARG A 22 -0.30 -13.56 -2.05
C ARG A 22 0.31 -14.66 -2.91
N GLN A 23 0.02 -14.67 -4.22
CA GLN A 23 0.63 -15.61 -5.16
C GLN A 23 2.16 -15.49 -5.20
N HIS A 24 2.69 -14.28 -5.00
CA HIS A 24 4.13 -14.02 -4.89
C HIS A 24 4.70 -14.20 -3.47
N HIS A 25 3.98 -14.90 -2.59
CA HIS A 25 4.39 -15.19 -1.20
C HIS A 25 4.71 -13.93 -0.38
N HIS A 26 4.02 -12.81 -0.62
CA HIS A 26 4.06 -11.67 0.27
C HIS A 26 2.99 -11.79 1.36
N HIS A 27 3.30 -11.30 2.56
CA HIS A 27 2.35 -11.27 3.66
C HIS A 27 1.53 -10.00 3.58
N THR A 28 0.30 -10.12 3.08
CA THR A 28 -0.60 -8.99 2.81
C THR A 28 -1.71 -8.88 3.85
N ILE A 29 -1.81 -7.72 4.49
CA ILE A 29 -2.89 -7.35 5.42
C ILE A 29 -3.70 -6.22 4.78
N VAL A 30 -5.02 -6.34 4.76
CA VAL A 30 -5.92 -5.36 4.13
C VAL A 30 -6.74 -4.66 5.20
N TYR A 31 -6.71 -3.34 5.23
CA TYR A 31 -7.58 -2.50 6.05
C TYR A 31 -8.43 -1.60 5.15
N ARG A 32 -9.69 -1.36 5.53
CA ARG A 32 -10.52 -0.34 4.89
C ARG A 32 -10.07 1.04 5.34
N ASN A 33 -10.14 2.04 4.48
CA ASN A 33 -9.91 3.44 4.84
C ASN A 33 -10.93 4.00 5.85
N THR A 34 -12.03 3.27 6.09
CA THR A 34 -13.01 3.56 7.14
C THR A 34 -12.58 3.09 8.52
N VAL A 35 -11.53 2.26 8.62
CA VAL A 35 -10.97 1.82 9.91
C VAL A 35 -10.25 3.00 10.56
N ASN A 36 -10.39 3.12 11.88
CA ASN A 36 -9.70 4.15 12.64
C ASN A 36 -8.18 4.07 12.41
N LEU A 37 -7.58 5.23 12.14
CA LEU A 37 -6.15 5.37 11.88
C LEU A 37 -5.28 4.79 13.00
N ASP A 38 -5.69 4.91 14.27
CA ASP A 38 -4.93 4.35 15.40
C ASP A 38 -4.71 2.85 15.25
N ILE A 39 -5.70 2.12 14.73
CA ILE A 39 -5.63 0.68 14.48
C ILE A 39 -4.61 0.39 13.37
N ILE A 40 -4.64 1.18 12.30
CA ILE A 40 -3.72 1.05 11.16
C ILE A 40 -2.28 1.35 11.61
N ILE A 41 -2.07 2.40 12.38
CA ILE A 41 -0.76 2.76 12.94
C ILE A 41 -0.25 1.65 13.87
N HIS A 42 -1.10 1.12 14.75
CA HIS A 42 -0.73 0.00 15.62
C HIS A 42 -0.37 -1.25 14.83
N ALA A 43 -1.08 -1.55 13.74
CA ALA A 43 -0.75 -2.65 12.85
C ALA A 43 0.61 -2.44 12.18
N LEU A 44 0.87 -1.24 11.62
CA LEU A 44 2.16 -0.90 11.00
C LEU A 44 3.32 -1.06 11.99
N LYS A 45 3.19 -0.55 13.22
CA LYS A 45 4.23 -0.65 14.27
C LYS A 45 4.56 -2.09 14.66
N ARG A 46 3.64 -3.05 14.47
CA ARG A 46 3.87 -4.47 14.80
C ARG A 46 4.58 -5.23 13.68
N LEU A 47 4.60 -4.69 12.46
CA LEU A 47 5.22 -5.33 11.30
C LEU A 47 6.70 -4.93 11.20
N LYS A 48 7.55 -5.88 10.79
CA LYS A 48 8.96 -5.58 10.48
C LYS A 48 9.07 -5.09 9.03
N LYS A 49 9.61 -3.88 8.84
CA LYS A 49 9.78 -3.22 7.52
C LYS A 49 8.49 -3.28 6.69
N PRO A 50 7.36 -2.74 7.21
CA PRO A 50 6.10 -2.78 6.48
C PRO A 50 6.18 -1.91 5.22
N ILE A 51 5.44 -2.33 4.21
CA ILE A 51 5.21 -1.58 2.99
C ILE A 51 3.74 -1.21 2.97
N LEU A 52 3.45 0.07 2.92
CA LEU A 52 2.10 0.60 2.90
C LEU A 52 1.69 0.88 1.46
N ILE A 53 0.62 0.24 1.00
CA ILE A 53 0.02 0.51 -0.32
C ILE A 53 -1.29 1.24 -0.09
N LEU A 54 -1.40 2.45 -0.63
CA LEU A 54 -2.61 3.25 -0.61
C LEU A 54 -3.29 3.13 -1.97
N LEU A 55 -4.53 2.63 -1.98
CA LEU A 55 -5.37 2.65 -3.16
C LEU A 55 -6.29 3.86 -3.07
N CYS A 56 -6.00 4.88 -3.86
CA CYS A 56 -6.83 6.08 -3.93
C CYS A 56 -7.40 6.21 -5.34
N ASP A 57 -8.73 6.19 -5.45
CA ASP A 57 -9.42 6.37 -6.72
C ASP A 57 -9.73 7.85 -7.03
N GLN A 58 -9.82 8.70 -6.01
CA GLN A 58 -10.21 10.10 -6.19
C GLN A 58 -9.22 11.07 -5.55
N ALA A 59 -8.72 12.01 -6.36
CA ALA A 59 -7.82 13.10 -5.95
C ALA A 59 -8.34 13.93 -4.75
N SER A 60 -9.66 13.95 -4.53
CA SER A 60 -10.33 14.67 -3.42
C SER A 60 -10.27 13.95 -2.07
N GLN A 61 -10.16 12.62 -2.04
CA GLN A 61 -10.03 11.81 -0.81
C GLN A 61 -8.57 11.74 -0.31
N LEU A 62 -7.61 12.11 -1.18
CA LEU A 62 -6.20 12.16 -0.82
C LEU A 62 -5.92 13.15 0.32
N HIS A 63 -6.62 14.27 0.42
CA HIS A 63 -6.12 15.35 1.25
C HIS A 63 -6.09 15.02 2.76
N THR A 64 -7.07 14.28 3.28
CA THR A 64 -7.15 13.96 4.73
C THR A 64 -6.44 12.66 5.10
N VAL A 65 -6.60 11.62 4.28
CA VAL A 65 -5.97 10.30 4.55
C VAL A 65 -4.48 10.36 4.21
N CYS A 66 -4.11 10.99 3.11
CA CYS A 66 -2.73 11.01 2.65
C CYS A 66 -1.85 11.92 3.51
N THR A 67 -2.34 13.06 4.02
CA THR A 67 -1.54 13.93 4.92
C THR A 67 -1.20 13.23 6.23
N THR A 68 -2.20 12.64 6.90
CA THR A 68 -1.98 11.99 8.20
C THR A 68 -1.13 10.72 8.05
N VAL A 69 -1.34 9.94 6.99
CA VAL A 69 -0.55 8.74 6.71
C VAL A 69 0.86 9.09 6.25
N HIS A 70 1.07 10.17 5.46
CA HIS A 70 2.41 10.64 5.08
C HIS A 70 3.27 10.99 6.29
N VAL A 71 2.71 11.64 7.31
CA VAL A 71 3.46 11.97 8.54
C VAL A 71 3.92 10.69 9.25
N VAL A 72 3.08 9.65 9.29
CA VAL A 72 3.44 8.35 9.88
C VAL A 72 4.52 7.64 9.07
N ILE A 73 4.46 7.71 7.74
CA ILE A 73 5.43 7.12 6.81
C ILE A 73 6.82 7.71 7.04
N LEU A 74 6.91 9.05 7.11
CA LEU A 74 8.17 9.77 7.34
C LEU A 74 8.80 9.44 8.70
N TYR A 75 7.97 9.19 9.71
CA TYR A 75 8.44 8.93 11.07
C TYR A 75 8.90 7.48 11.30
N ALA A 76 8.48 6.54 10.45
CA ALA A 76 8.65 5.11 10.68
C ALA A 76 9.45 4.36 9.59
N ASP A 77 10.10 5.09 8.67
CA ASP A 77 10.87 4.53 7.54
C ASP A 77 10.07 3.45 6.78
N ILE A 78 8.78 3.75 6.59
CA ILE A 78 7.82 2.87 5.91
C ILE A 78 7.89 3.20 4.44
N HIS A 79 7.96 2.17 3.59
CA HIS A 79 7.87 2.39 2.16
C HIS A 79 6.40 2.57 1.78
N CYS A 80 6.04 3.73 1.21
CA CYS A 80 4.69 3.99 0.75
C CYS A 80 4.61 3.93 -0.77
N LEU A 81 3.60 3.22 -1.28
CA LEU A 81 3.24 3.20 -2.68
C LEU A 81 1.82 3.73 -2.82
N ASN A 82 1.66 4.85 -3.53
CA ASN A 82 0.34 5.27 -3.99
C ASN A 82 0.10 4.62 -5.36
N MET A 83 -1.05 3.98 -5.56
CA MET A 83 -1.34 3.35 -6.85
C MET A 83 -2.75 3.71 -7.31
N SER A 84 -2.84 4.34 -8.47
CA SER A 84 -4.12 4.65 -9.11
C SER A 84 -4.72 3.42 -9.80
N GLN A 85 -6.04 3.42 -9.99
CA GLN A 85 -6.71 2.36 -10.76
C GLN A 85 -6.21 2.28 -12.20
N HIS A 86 -5.85 3.42 -12.79
CA HIS A 86 -5.31 3.49 -14.15
C HIS A 86 -3.96 2.75 -14.26
N ALA A 87 -3.05 3.00 -13.32
CA ALA A 87 -1.77 2.31 -13.24
C ALA A 87 -1.93 0.79 -13.07
N PHE A 88 -2.89 0.35 -12.26
CA PHE A 88 -3.19 -1.07 -12.08
C PHE A 88 -3.70 -1.73 -13.36
N LYS A 89 -4.65 -1.11 -14.06
CA LYS A 89 -5.20 -1.63 -15.33
C LYS A 89 -4.13 -1.75 -16.43
N ASN A 90 -3.15 -0.86 -16.44
CA ASN A 90 -2.01 -0.91 -17.37
C ASN A 90 -0.92 -1.90 -16.95
N GLY A 91 -1.12 -2.69 -15.90
CA GLY A 91 -0.19 -3.75 -15.49
C GLY A 91 1.03 -3.25 -14.71
N ILE A 92 1.07 -1.99 -14.28
CA ILE A 92 2.21 -1.38 -13.55
C ILE A 92 2.46 -2.11 -12.22
N TYR A 93 1.42 -2.68 -11.61
CA TYR A 93 1.54 -3.49 -10.40
C TYR A 93 2.53 -4.67 -10.56
N LYS A 94 2.70 -5.22 -11.76
CA LYS A 94 3.68 -6.30 -12.01
C LYS A 94 5.11 -5.81 -11.75
N HIS A 95 5.40 -4.56 -12.12
CA HIS A 95 6.70 -3.94 -11.90
C HIS A 95 6.93 -3.67 -10.40
N VAL A 96 5.87 -3.25 -9.69
CA VAL A 96 5.88 -3.09 -8.23
C VAL A 96 6.17 -4.42 -7.56
N ILE A 97 5.42 -5.49 -7.86
CA ILE A 97 5.61 -6.82 -7.30
C ILE A 97 7.03 -7.34 -7.57
N HIS A 98 7.54 -7.14 -8.79
CA HIS A 98 8.91 -7.50 -9.13
C HIS A 98 9.94 -6.75 -8.27
N LYS A 99 9.80 -5.42 -8.10
CA LYS A 99 10.67 -4.62 -7.21
C LYS A 99 10.56 -5.05 -5.73
N LEU A 100 9.36 -5.41 -5.28
CA LEU A 100 9.12 -5.94 -3.94
C LEU A 100 9.81 -7.30 -3.71
N SER A 101 9.92 -8.11 -4.77
CA SER A 101 10.64 -9.38 -4.74
C SER A 101 12.16 -9.20 -4.78
N THR A 102 12.68 -8.16 -5.45
CA THR A 102 14.13 -7.90 -5.56
C THR A 102 14.70 -7.04 -4.42
N GLY A 103 13.87 -6.55 -3.49
CA GLY A 103 14.31 -5.84 -2.30
C GLY A 103 14.73 -4.37 -2.53
N SER A 104 14.54 -3.85 -3.73
CA SER A 104 14.82 -2.45 -4.08
C SER A 104 13.53 -1.63 -4.01
N ALA A 105 13.02 -1.44 -2.79
CA ALA A 105 11.75 -0.74 -2.55
C ALA A 105 11.90 0.79 -2.45
N THR A 106 13.12 1.32 -2.32
CA THR A 106 13.43 2.72 -1.97
C THR A 106 13.05 3.78 -3.01
N SER A 107 12.66 3.38 -4.23
CA SER A 107 12.36 4.30 -5.35
C SER A 107 11.09 3.91 -6.10
N LEU A 108 9.98 3.85 -5.35
CA LEU A 108 8.64 3.57 -5.89
C LEU A 108 7.66 4.74 -5.69
N LEU A 109 8.15 5.91 -5.29
CA LEU A 109 7.35 7.12 -5.02
C LEU A 109 6.84 7.86 -6.28
N GLU A 110 7.24 7.46 -7.50
CA GLU A 110 6.88 8.17 -8.74
C GLU A 110 6.43 7.24 -9.88
N ILE A 111 5.33 6.49 -9.69
CA ILE A 111 4.62 5.86 -10.83
C ILE A 111 3.13 6.16 -10.76
#